data_AF-A0A8C2XY91-F1
#
_entry.id   AF-A0A8C2XY91-F1
#
_cell.length_a   1.000
_cell.length_b   1.000
_cell.length_c   1.000
_cell.angle_alpha   90.00
_cell.angle_beta   90.00
_cell.angle_gamma   90.00
#
_symmetry.space_group_name_H-M   'P 1'
#
loop_
_entity.id
_entity.type
_entity.pdbx_description
1 polymer ?
#
loop_
_entity_poly.entity_id
_entity_poly.type
_entity_poly.pdbx_seq_one_letter_code
_entity_poly.pdbx_strand_id
1 'polypeptide(L)'
;MKTALLFLVALAAAAGPAQALRCHVCSSSSNCKKPQVCSASSSFCKTVIRVEPLSGNLVEKNCSEWCTPTNGQQGQVSKGQETTLCCNGDLCNEGLQSWQSAAPSRTSAHLGLALACGLLALLWAPGL
;
A
#
# COMPACT_ATOMS: atom_id res chain seq x y z
N MET A 1 -15.75 1.00 -34.91
CA MET A 1 -15.18 2.23 -34.30
C MET A 1 -15.84 2.57 -32.96
N LYS A 2 -17.18 2.69 -32.93
CA LYS A 2 -17.94 3.06 -31.71
C LYS A 2 -17.80 2.07 -30.54
N THR A 3 -17.71 0.77 -30.82
CA THR A 3 -17.51 -0.30 -29.83
C THR A 3 -16.14 -0.26 -29.15
N ALA A 4 -15.08 0.03 -29.91
CA ALA A 4 -13.73 0.18 -29.37
C ALA A 4 -13.62 1.39 -28.42
N LEU A 5 -14.27 2.50 -28.76
CA LEU A 5 -14.34 3.69 -27.91
C LEU A 5 -15.07 3.41 -26.59
N LEU A 6 -16.20 2.71 -26.63
CA LEU A 6 -16.95 2.33 -25.42
C LEU A 6 -16.12 1.41 -24.51
N PHE A 7 -15.36 0.49 -25.09
CA PHE A 7 -14.47 -0.40 -24.35
C PHE A 7 -13.35 0.37 -23.64
N LEU A 8 -12.74 1.35 -24.31
CA LEU A 8 -11.71 2.21 -23.72
C LEU A 8 -12.25 3.08 -22.58
N VAL A 9 -13.45 3.63 -22.74
CA VAL A 9 -14.10 4.43 -21.68
C VAL A 9 -14.43 3.57 -20.46
N ALA A 10 -14.89 2.33 -20.67
CA ALA A 10 -15.15 1.39 -19.58
C ALA A 10 -13.87 1.01 -18.82
N LEU A 11 -12.76 0.76 -19.54
CA LEU A 11 -11.45 0.51 -18.92
C LEU A 11 -10.95 1.70 -18.10
N ALA A 12 -11.07 2.92 -18.66
CA ALA A 12 -10.64 4.13 -17.98
C ALA A 12 -11.47 4.42 -16.71
N ALA A 13 -12.77 4.12 -16.73
CA ALA A 13 -13.63 4.25 -15.55
C ALA A 13 -13.36 3.19 -14.47
N ALA A 14 -12.92 1.99 -14.86
CA ALA A 14 -12.52 0.93 -13.94
C ALA A 14 -11.12 1.17 -13.33
N ALA A 15 -10.25 1.85 -14.06
CA ALA A 15 -8.95 2.31 -13.56
C ALA A 15 -9.17 3.55 -12.67
N GLY A 16 -9.40 3.33 -11.38
CA GLY A 16 -9.48 4.41 -10.39
C GLY A 16 -8.22 5.32 -10.41
N PRO A 17 -8.30 6.51 -9.79
CA PRO A 17 -7.19 7.46 -9.81
C PRO A 17 -5.93 6.80 -9.24
N ALA A 18 -4.82 6.87 -10.00
CA ALA A 18 -3.50 6.48 -9.53
C ALA A 18 -3.02 7.53 -8.50
N GLN A 19 -3.44 7.37 -7.25
CA GLN A 19 -2.99 8.23 -6.16
C GLN A 19 -1.57 7.82 -5.77
N ALA A 20 -0.66 8.81 -5.74
CA ALA A 20 0.70 8.60 -5.27
C ALA A 20 0.66 8.30 -3.76
N LEU A 21 1.19 7.13 -3.38
CA LEU A 21 1.25 6.68 -2.00
C LEU A 21 1.87 7.76 -1.10
N ARG A 22 1.27 8.01 0.05
CA ARG A 22 1.83 8.89 1.09
C ARG A 22 2.33 8.04 2.25
N CYS A 23 3.52 8.34 2.76
CA CYS A 23 4.07 7.67 3.94
C CYS A 23 4.63 8.70 4.93
N HIS A 24 4.85 8.30 6.18
CA HIS A 24 5.74 9.04 7.06
C HIS A 24 7.19 8.73 6.70
N VAL A 25 8.02 9.76 6.55
CA VAL A 25 9.46 9.64 6.20
C VAL A 25 10.30 10.44 7.18
N CYS A 26 11.05 9.76 8.04
CA CYS A 26 11.82 10.38 9.12
C CYS A 26 12.80 9.39 9.77
N SER A 27 13.76 9.93 10.51
CA SER A 27 14.66 9.16 11.38
C SER A 27 14.66 9.82 12.76
N SER A 28 14.40 9.05 13.83
CA SER A 28 14.25 9.56 15.19
C SER A 28 14.49 8.46 16.22
N SER A 29 14.75 8.82 17.48
CA SER A 29 14.83 7.87 18.60
C SER A 29 13.47 7.32 19.06
N SER A 30 12.38 7.82 18.47
CA SER A 30 11.01 7.52 18.85
C SER A 30 10.09 7.49 17.63
N ASN A 31 8.81 7.13 17.84
CA ASN A 31 7.83 7.12 16.76
C ASN A 31 7.66 8.51 16.14
N CYS A 32 8.23 8.73 14.95
CA CYS A 32 8.16 9.99 14.24
C CYS A 32 7.05 10.00 13.18
N LYS A 33 6.47 11.17 12.92
CA LYS A 33 5.38 11.38 11.96
C LYS A 33 5.68 12.57 11.05
N LYS A 34 6.16 12.30 9.84
CA LYS A 34 6.42 13.33 8.82
C LYS A 34 5.85 12.90 7.46
N PRO A 35 4.58 13.22 7.16
CA PRO A 35 3.93 12.83 5.91
C PRO A 35 4.70 13.35 4.69
N GLN A 36 4.92 12.48 3.71
CA GLN A 36 5.51 12.82 2.41
C GLN A 36 4.83 12.01 1.30
N VAL A 37 4.79 12.61 0.11
CA VAL A 37 4.36 11.91 -1.11
C VAL A 37 5.53 11.08 -1.60
N CYS A 38 5.29 9.78 -1.83
CA CYS A 38 6.29 8.86 -2.34
C CYS A 38 6.44 8.94 -3.86
N SER A 39 7.55 8.39 -4.39
CA SER A 39 7.71 8.16 -5.82
C SER A 39 6.57 7.28 -6.36
N ALA A 40 6.20 7.46 -7.63
CA ALA A 40 5.20 6.62 -8.30
C ALA A 40 5.59 5.12 -8.35
N SER A 41 6.89 4.81 -8.20
CA SER A 41 7.38 3.43 -8.12
C SER A 41 7.26 2.81 -6.72
N SER A 42 7.07 3.64 -5.69
CA SER A 42 6.96 3.17 -4.30
C SER A 42 5.59 2.56 -4.04
N SER A 43 5.60 1.31 -3.57
CA SER A 43 4.37 0.56 -3.25
C SER A 43 4.21 0.30 -1.76
N PHE A 44 5.18 0.65 -0.92
CA PHE A 44 5.14 0.33 0.51
C PHE A 44 5.64 1.49 1.36
N CYS A 45 5.03 1.64 2.54
CA CYS A 45 5.64 2.36 3.64
C CYS A 45 6.44 1.35 4.48
N LYS A 46 7.72 1.62 4.67
CA LYS A 46 8.63 0.78 5.46
C LYS A 46 9.00 1.50 6.75
N THR A 47 9.04 0.75 7.84
CA THR A 47 9.56 1.20 9.13
C THR A 47 10.62 0.22 9.60
N VAL A 48 11.80 0.73 9.93
CA VAL A 48 12.91 -0.03 10.50
C VAL A 48 13.12 0.43 11.92
N ILE A 49 13.14 -0.50 12.86
CA ILE A 49 13.40 -0.26 14.27
C ILE A 49 14.69 -0.99 14.62
N ARG A 50 15.73 -0.25 14.96
CA ARG A 50 17.00 -0.80 15.44
C ARG A 50 17.08 -0.63 16.95
N VAL A 51 17.39 -1.71 17.66
CA VAL A 51 17.63 -1.67 19.10
C VAL A 51 19.09 -1.34 19.37
N GLU A 52 19.34 -0.15 19.92
CA GLU A 52 20.66 0.27 20.38
C GLU A 52 20.65 0.37 21.91
N PRO A 53 21.32 -0.54 22.63
CA PRO A 53 21.47 -0.45 24.07
C PRO A 53 22.17 0.87 24.43
N LEU A 54 21.71 1.52 25.51
CA LEU A 54 22.24 2.77 26.08
C LEU A 54 21.90 4.06 25.30
N SER A 55 21.75 4.02 23.98
CA SER A 55 21.45 5.20 23.15
C SER A 55 19.96 5.38 22.83
N GLY A 56 19.13 4.37 23.11
CA GLY A 56 17.72 4.33 22.72
C GLY A 56 17.52 3.76 21.32
N ASN A 57 16.31 3.27 21.04
CA ASN A 57 15.99 2.68 19.73
C ASN A 57 16.07 3.72 18.62
N LEU A 58 16.47 3.31 17.42
CA LEU A 58 16.39 4.13 16.21
C LEU A 58 15.20 3.69 15.36
N VAL A 59 14.28 4.61 15.08
CA VAL A 59 13.15 4.43 14.18
C VAL A 59 13.44 5.16 12.89
N GLU A 60 13.49 4.43 11.78
CA GLU A 60 13.61 4.96 10.44
C GLU A 60 12.36 4.60 9.64
N LYS A 61 11.73 5.60 9.03
CA LYS A 61 10.54 5.43 8.18
C LYS A 61 10.83 5.96 6.79
N ASN A 62 10.46 5.22 5.75
CA ASN A 62 10.63 5.65 4.37
C ASN A 62 9.58 5.05 3.42
N CYS A 63 9.56 5.57 2.19
CA CYS A 63 8.88 4.97 1.06
C CYS A 63 9.78 3.89 0.43
N SER A 64 9.21 2.77 -0.01
CA SER A 64 9.97 1.71 -0.67
C SER A 64 9.18 1.07 -1.81
N GLU A 65 9.89 0.66 -2.86
CA GLU A 65 9.33 -0.15 -3.95
C GLU A 65 9.07 -1.59 -3.48
N TRP A 66 9.92 -2.10 -2.59
CA TRP A 66 9.87 -3.45 -2.05
C TRP A 66 10.06 -3.44 -0.54
N CYS A 67 9.34 -4.30 0.17
CA CYS A 67 9.45 -4.39 1.62
C CYS A 67 9.19 -5.81 2.11
N THR A 68 10.16 -6.36 2.85
CA THR A 68 10.06 -7.68 3.49
C THR A 68 10.00 -7.48 5.00
N PRO A 69 8.89 -7.82 5.67
CA PRO A 69 8.80 -7.68 7.12
C PRO A 69 9.72 -8.70 7.78
N THR A 70 10.39 -8.32 8.87
CA THR A 70 11.10 -9.29 9.71
C THR A 70 10.22 -9.66 10.89
N ASN A 71 9.99 -10.96 11.10
CA ASN A 71 9.42 -11.45 12.34
C ASN A 71 10.52 -11.33 13.40
N GLY A 72 10.48 -10.28 14.21
CA GLY A 72 11.34 -10.18 15.37
C GLY A 72 11.03 -11.35 16.29
N GLN A 73 11.98 -12.26 16.49
CA GLN A 73 11.86 -13.33 17.47
C GLN A 73 11.71 -12.67 18.85
N GLN A 74 10.49 -12.73 19.39
CA GLN A 74 10.11 -12.14 20.66
C GLN A 74 10.71 -12.99 21.77
N GLY A 75 11.97 -12.72 22.17
CA GLY A 75 12.60 -13.52 23.22
C GLY A 75 14.02 -13.15 23.61
N GLN A 76 14.82 -12.58 22.71
CA GLN A 76 16.20 -12.18 23.02
C GLN A 76 16.51 -10.82 22.38
N VAL A 77 16.54 -9.77 23.20
CA VAL A 77 16.88 -8.42 22.77
C VAL A 77 18.40 -8.30 22.73
N SER A 78 18.99 -8.75 21.62
CA SER A 78 20.43 -8.58 21.37
C SER A 78 20.71 -7.18 20.80
N LYS A 79 21.85 -6.60 21.19
CA LYS A 79 22.35 -5.34 20.61
C LYS A 79 22.35 -5.43 19.07
N GLY A 80 21.77 -4.45 18.39
CA GLY A 80 21.71 -4.41 16.93
C GLY A 80 20.58 -5.22 16.30
N GLN A 81 19.63 -5.75 17.10
CA GLN A 81 18.42 -6.36 16.55
C GLN A 81 17.63 -5.33 15.73
N GLU A 82 17.26 -5.71 14.51
CA GLU A 82 16.49 -4.89 13.57
C GLU A 82 15.13 -5.53 13.30
N THR A 83 14.06 -4.74 13.47
CA THR A 83 12.70 -5.13 13.08
C THR A 83 12.23 -4.25 11.92
N THR A 84 11.85 -4.87 10.81
CA THR A 84 11.27 -4.21 9.65
C THR A 84 9.76 -4.46 9.61
N LEU A 85 8.99 -3.39 9.56
CA LEU A 85 7.54 -3.37 9.38
C LEU A 85 7.21 -2.81 8.00
N CYS A 86 6.27 -3.46 7.32
CA CYS A 86 5.85 -3.12 5.96
C CYS A 86 4.34 -2.98 5.91
N CYS A 87 3.85 -1.95 5.22
CA CYS A 87 2.43 -1.80 4.93
C CYS A 87 2.23 -1.11 3.58
N ASN A 88 1.05 -1.31 2.98
CA ASN A 88 0.62 -0.67 1.74
C ASN A 88 -0.69 0.08 2.02
N GLY A 89 -0.67 1.38 1.80
CA GLY A 89 -1.78 2.29 2.10
C GLY A 89 -1.28 3.63 2.61
N ASP A 90 -2.05 4.69 2.36
CA ASP A 90 -1.65 6.04 2.74
C ASP A 90 -1.44 6.17 4.25
N LEU A 91 -0.27 6.68 4.62
CA LEU A 91 0.19 6.97 5.97
C LEU A 91 0.12 5.76 6.91
N CYS A 92 0.06 4.53 6.38
CA CYS A 92 -0.13 3.31 7.16
C CYS A 92 0.98 3.06 8.19
N ASN A 93 2.16 3.67 7.99
CA ASN A 93 3.28 3.59 8.92
C ASN A 93 3.24 4.66 10.04
N GLU A 94 2.06 5.11 10.46
CA GLU A 94 1.90 6.07 11.56
C GLU A 94 2.37 5.50 12.91
N GLY A 95 2.06 4.23 13.18
CA GLY A 95 2.43 3.50 14.39
C GLY A 95 3.61 2.53 14.20
N LEU A 96 4.09 1.96 15.30
CA LEU A 96 5.15 0.94 15.33
C LEU A 96 4.60 -0.50 15.48
N GLN A 97 3.32 -0.71 15.15
CA GLN A 97 2.73 -2.06 15.14
C GLN A 97 2.98 -2.75 13.80
N SER A 98 3.13 -4.07 13.85
CA SER A 98 3.13 -4.90 12.65
C SER A 98 1.74 -4.87 12.03
N TRP A 99 1.58 -4.09 10.96
CA TRP A 99 0.41 -4.16 10.12
C TRP A 99 0.57 -5.38 9.22
N GLN A 100 0.07 -6.53 9.67
CA GLN A 100 -0.27 -7.60 8.75
C GLN A 100 -1.41 -7.04 7.91
N SER A 101 -1.11 -6.62 6.68
CA SER A 101 -2.06 -5.98 5.78
C SER A 101 -3.40 -6.71 5.83
N ALA A 102 -4.40 -6.10 6.47
CA ALA A 102 -5.78 -6.45 6.17
C ALA A 102 -5.92 -6.12 4.69
N ALA A 103 -6.04 -7.16 3.85
CA ALA A 103 -6.17 -7.00 2.42
C ALA A 103 -7.17 -5.86 2.15
N PRO A 104 -6.84 -4.88 1.30
CA PRO A 104 -7.79 -3.83 0.97
C PRO A 104 -9.07 -4.52 0.51
N SER A 105 -10.18 -4.22 1.17
CA SER A 105 -11.49 -4.75 0.82
C SER A 105 -11.77 -4.38 -0.63
N ARG A 106 -11.49 -5.29 -1.58
CA ARG A 106 -11.66 -5.10 -3.03
C ARG A 106 -13.15 -5.13 -3.42
N THR A 107 -14.05 -4.64 -2.59
CA THR A 107 -15.48 -4.63 -2.88
C THR A 107 -15.82 -3.77 -4.09
N SER A 108 -15.03 -2.72 -4.36
CA SER A 108 -15.17 -1.84 -5.54
C SER A 108 -14.98 -2.55 -6.89
N ALA A 109 -13.96 -3.41 -7.01
CA ALA A 109 -13.60 -4.01 -8.29
C ALA A 109 -14.66 -4.99 -8.81
N HIS A 110 -15.39 -5.65 -7.89
CA HIS A 110 -16.46 -6.58 -8.26
C HIS A 110 -17.68 -5.87 -8.85
N LEU A 111 -18.04 -4.67 -8.37
CA LEU A 111 -19.14 -3.90 -8.95
C LEU A 111 -18.80 -3.39 -10.36
N GLY A 112 -17.58 -2.89 -10.56
CA GLY A 112 -17.13 -2.41 -11.87
C GLY A 112 -17.12 -3.51 -12.94
N LEU A 113 -16.65 -4.71 -12.58
CA LEU A 113 -16.61 -5.86 -13.49
C LEU A 113 -18.02 -6.38 -13.82
N ALA A 114 -18.93 -6.40 -12.83
CA ALA A 114 -20.33 -6.80 -13.04
C ALA A 114 -21.07 -5.84 -13.97
N LEU A 115 -20.87 -4.52 -13.82
CA LEU A 115 -21.44 -3.51 -14.72
C LEU A 115 -20.91 -3.65 -16.14
N ALA A 116 -19.59 -3.88 -16.30
CA ALA A 116 -18.97 -4.06 -17.61
C ALA A 116 -19.49 -5.32 -18.34
N CYS A 117 -19.64 -6.45 -17.65
CA CYS A 117 -20.22 -7.67 -18.21
C CYS A 117 -21.70 -7.49 -18.57
N GLY A 118 -22.49 -6.79 -17.75
CA GLY A 118 -23.89 -6.48 -18.04
C GLY A 118 -24.07 -5.63 -19.30
N LEU A 119 -23.24 -4.60 -19.48
CA LEU A 119 -23.24 -3.78 -20.69
C LEU A 119 -22.80 -4.57 -21.92
N LEU A 120 -21.82 -5.47 -21.78
CA LEU A 120 -21.39 -6.36 -22.88
C LEU A 120 -22.49 -7.31 -23.33
N ALA A 121 -23.26 -7.88 -22.41
CA ALA A 121 -24.39 -8.75 -22.73
C ALA A 121 -25.48 -8.01 -23.52
N LEU A 122 -25.75 -6.74 -23.22
CA LEU A 122 -26.70 -5.91 -23.95
C LEU A 122 -26.23 -5.53 -25.36
N LEU A 123 -24.92 -5.44 -25.59
CA LEU A 123 -24.32 -5.13 -26.89
C LEU A 123 -24.29 -6.34 -27.85
N TRP A 124 -24.40 -7.56 -27.32
CA TRP A 124 -24.34 -8.82 -28.09
C TRP A 124 -25.70 -9.52 -28.17
N ALA A 125 -26.75 -8.97 -27.55
CA ALA A 125 -28.12 -9.46 -27.71
C ALA A 125 -28.55 -9.30 -29.18
N PRO A 126 -28.87 -10.38 -29.90
CA PRO A 126 -29.42 -10.28 -31.24
C PRO A 126 -30.88 -9.82 -31.14
N GLY A 127 -31.13 -8.56 -31.53
CA GLY A 127 -32.46 -8.06 -31.90
C GLY A 127 -33.30 -7.47 -30.75
N LEU A 128 -33.41 -6.14 -30.77
CA LEU A 128 -34.72 -5.49 -30.80
C LEU A 128 -34.82 -4.65 -32.09
#